data_AF-A0A5J5KSU1-F1
#
_entry.id   AF-A0A5J5KSU1-F1
#
_cell.length_a   1.000
_cell.length_b   1.000
_cell.length_c   1.000
_cell.angle_alpha   90.00
_cell.angle_beta   90.00
_cell.angle_gamma   90.00
#
_symmetry.space_group_name_H-M   'P 1'
#
loop_
_entity.id
_entity.type
_entity.pdbx_description
1 polymer ?
#
loop_
_entity_poly.entity_id
_entity_poly.type
_entity_poly.pdbx_seq_one_letter_code
_entity_poly.pdbx_strand_id
1 'polypeptide(L)' 'KKLGWATFTDHVLEELNNYDKPLVFILWGNHAIKAASGITNPQHLIIKGVHPSPLAASRGFFGSKP' A
#
# COMPACT_ATOMS: atom_id res chain seq x y z
N LYS A 1 -18.81 -8.29 10.42
CA LYS A 1 -18.59 -9.63 9.82
C LYS A 1 -17.22 -9.62 9.15
N LYS A 2 -16.32 -10.58 9.42
CA LYS A 2 -15.08 -10.74 8.62
C LYS A 2 -15.44 -11.55 7.38
N LEU A 3 -15.36 -10.93 6.20
CA LEU A 3 -15.83 -11.52 4.94
C LEU A 3 -14.73 -12.22 4.13
N GLY A 4 -13.51 -12.36 4.69
CA GLY A 4 -12.38 -12.99 3.98
C GLY A 4 -11.60 -12.07 3.03
N TRP A 5 -12.00 -10.80 2.89
CA TRP A 5 -11.33 -9.83 2.01
C TRP A 5 -9.83 -9.69 2.28
N ALA A 6 -9.40 -9.73 3.55
CA ALA A 6 -7.98 -9.67 3.90
C ALA A 6 -7.18 -10.78 3.22
N THR A 7 -7.63 -12.03 3.32
CA THR A 7 -6.98 -13.19 2.67
C THR A 7 -6.88 -13.02 1.16
N PHE A 8 -7.95 -12.52 0.51
CA PHE A 8 -7.93 -12.25 -0.92
C PHE A 8 -6.89 -11.17 -1.27
N THR A 9 -6.90 -10.04 -0.56
CA THR A 9 -5.96 -8.94 -0.83
C THR A 9 -4.52 -9.30 -0.50
N ASP A 10 -4.29 -10.13 0.52
CA ASP A 10 -2.96 -10.60 0.90
C ASP A 10 -2.35 -11.45 -0.23
N HIS A 11 -3.15 -12.36 -0.83
CA HIS A 11 -2.71 -13.12 -2.00
C HIS A 11 -2.49 -12.24 -3.23
N VAL A 12 -3.32 -11.23 -3.48
CA VAL A 12 -3.08 -10.28 -4.58
C VAL A 12 -1.75 -9.56 -4.39
N LEU A 13 -1.41 -9.13 -3.17
CA LEU A 13 -0.13 -8.48 -2.88
C LEU A 13 1.06 -9.44 -3.04
N GLU A 14 0.90 -10.71 -2.66
CA GLU A 14 1.91 -11.75 -2.87
C GLU A 14 2.20 -11.98 -4.36
N GLU A 15 1.15 -12.13 -5.19
CA GLU A 15 1.30 -12.27 -6.64
C GLU A 15 1.94 -11.03 -7.27
N LEU A 16 1.54 -9.83 -6.84
CA LEU A 16 2.13 -8.59 -7.33
C LEU A 16 3.60 -8.43 -6.92
N ASN A 17 4.01 -8.92 -5.76
CA ASN A 17 5.42 -8.92 -5.35
C ASN A 17 6.29 -9.82 -6.24
N ASN A 18 5.72 -10.92 -6.73
CA ASN A 18 6.39 -11.86 -7.63
C ASN A 18 6.30 -11.42 -9.10
N TYR A 19 5.62 -10.31 -9.39
CA TYR A 19 5.46 -9.82 -10.75
C TYR A 19 6.82 -9.41 -11.34
N ASP A 20 7.04 -9.80 -12.59
CA ASP A 20 8.32 -9.68 -13.28
C ASP A 20 8.62 -8.26 -13.80
N LYS A 21 7.63 -7.37 -13.78
CA LYS A 21 7.79 -5.97 -14.19
C LYS A 21 7.80 -5.02 -13.00
N PRO A 22 8.52 -3.89 -13.10
CA PRO A 22 8.45 -2.84 -12.08
C PRO A 22 7.03 -2.34 -11.85
N LEU A 23 6.65 -2.24 -10.57
CA LEU A 23 5.37 -1.70 -10.12
C LEU A 23 5.61 -0.58 -9.11
N VAL A 24 4.67 0.35 -9.02
CA VAL A 24 4.66 1.40 -8.00
C VAL A 24 3.51 1.14 -7.03
N PHE A 25 3.84 1.00 -5.74
CA PHE A 25 2.87 0.86 -4.65
C PHE A 25 2.75 2.18 -3.90
N ILE A 26 1.60 2.84 -4.03
CA ILE A 26 1.29 4.05 -3.27
C ILE A 26 0.44 3.67 -2.06
N LEU A 27 1.04 3.76 -0.87
CA LEU A 27 0.50 3.25 0.38
C LEU A 27 0.12 4.40 1.31
N TRP A 28 -1.15 4.75 1.33
CA TRP A 28 -1.68 5.82 2.17
C TRP A 28 -2.26 5.30 3.48
N GLY A 29 -1.64 5.67 4.59
CA GLY A 29 -2.05 5.32 5.94
C GLY A 29 -1.51 3.98 6.45
N ASN A 30 -1.47 3.85 7.78
CA ASN A 30 -0.85 2.71 8.46
C ASN A 30 -1.47 1.36 8.10
N HIS A 31 -2.75 1.31 7.72
CA HIS A 31 -3.39 0.06 7.30
C HIS A 31 -2.80 -0.44 5.98
N ALA A 32 -2.70 0.43 4.96
CA ALA A 32 -2.10 0.09 3.66
C ALA A 32 -0.60 -0.26 3.82
N ILE A 33 0.12 0.52 4.62
CA ILE A 33 1.55 0.27 4.90
C ILE A 33 1.77 -1.09 5.56
N LYS A 34 0.88 -1.50 6.48
CA LYS A 34 0.96 -2.81 7.13
C LYS A 34 0.59 -3.96 6.19
N ALA A 35 -0.46 -3.79 5.37
CA ALA A 35 -0.89 -4.81 4.42
C ALA A 35 0.21 -5.13 3.38
N ALA A 36 0.93 -4.11 2.91
CA ALA A 36 2.01 -4.27 1.94
C ALA A 36 3.39 -4.56 2.57
N SER A 37 3.47 -5.03 3.83
CA SER A 37 4.75 -5.36 4.48
C SER A 37 5.50 -6.51 3.79
N GLY A 38 4.78 -7.37 3.07
CA GLY A 38 5.35 -8.47 2.27
C GLY A 38 5.91 -8.06 0.91
N ILE A 39 5.71 -6.81 0.46
CA ILE A 39 6.30 -6.32 -0.79
C ILE A 39 7.79 -6.05 -0.55
N THR A 40 8.64 -6.97 -1.02
CA THR A 40 10.10 -7.00 -0.80
C THR A 40 10.90 -7.00 -2.10
N ASN A 41 10.26 -7.16 -3.25
CA ASN A 41 10.93 -7.17 -4.55
C ASN A 41 11.61 -5.81 -4.84
N PRO A 42 12.94 -5.77 -5.04
CA PRO A 42 13.69 -4.53 -5.19
C PRO A 42 13.43 -3.78 -6.50
N GLN A 43 12.75 -4.42 -7.47
CA GLN A 43 12.34 -3.76 -8.71
C GLN A 43 11.10 -2.88 -8.54
N HIS A 44 10.38 -3.02 -7.42
CA HIS A 44 9.19 -2.23 -7.14
C HIS A 44 9.53 -0.96 -6.37
N LEU A 45 8.83 0.12 -6.68
CA LEU A 45 8.91 1.37 -5.93
C LEU A 45 7.78 1.40 -4.90
N ILE A 46 8.11 1.68 -3.65
CA ILE A 46 7.13 1.81 -2.57
C ILE A 46 7.11 3.26 -2.08
N ILE A 47 5.97 3.91 -2.21
CA ILE A 47 5.73 5.28 -1.74
C ILE A 47 4.76 5.20 -0.57
N LYS A 48 5.20 5.66 0.61
CA LYS A 48 4.38 5.64 1.83
C LYS A 48 3.97 7.06 2.19
N GLY A 49 2.72 7.25 2.57
CA GLY A 49 2.19 8.57 2.91
C GLY A 49 1.02 8.52 3.88
N VAL A 50 0.57 9.71 4.29
CA VAL A 50 -0.60 9.86 5.16
C VAL A 50 -1.88 9.59 4.38
N HIS A 51 -2.92 9.07 5.04
CA HIS A 51 -4.21 8.79 4.41
C HIS A 51 -4.94 10.07 3.94
N PRO A 52 -5.59 10.08 2.76
CA PRO A 52 -6.31 11.24 2.21
C PRO A 52 -7.59 11.64 2.97
N SER A 53 -8.08 10.80 3.88
CA SER A 53 -9.27 11.13 4.69
C SER A 53 -9.09 12.46 5.41
N PRO A 54 -10.14 13.29 5.56
CA PRO A 54 -10.09 14.55 6.30
C PRO A 54 -9.52 14.41 7.73
N LEU A 55 -9.70 13.24 8.35
CA LEU A 55 -9.17 12.93 9.68
C LEU A 55 -7.64 12.89 9.76
N ALA A 56 -6.96 12.81 8.62
CA ALA A 56 -5.51 12.63 8.53
C ALA A 56 -4.82 13.53 7.51
N ALA A 57 -5.52 14.00 6.47
CA ALA A 57 -4.90 14.60 5.29
C ALA A 57 -3.98 15.79 5.59
N SER A 58 -4.35 16.63 6.57
CA SER A 58 -3.55 17.78 7.00
C SER A 58 -2.21 17.40 7.65
N ARG A 59 -2.03 16.15 8.09
CA ARG A 59 -0.79 15.65 8.70
C ARG A 59 0.30 15.27 7.68
N GLY A 60 0.06 15.48 6.38
CA GLY A 60 1.08 15.26 5.34
C GLY A 60 0.60 14.60 4.06
N PHE A 61 -0.71 14.46 3.82
CA PHE A 61 -1.22 14.04 2.51
C PHE A 61 -1.21 15.22 1.52
N PHE A 62 -1.69 16.39 1.94
CA PHE A 62 -1.66 17.58 1.08
C PHE A 62 -0.22 18.01 0.81
N GLY A 63 0.12 18.19 -0.48
CA GLY A 63 1.48 18.51 -0.91
C GLY A 63 2.42 17.30 -1.03
N SER A 64 1.94 16.07 -0.76
CA SER A 64 2.78 14.86 -0.77
C SER A 64 3.37 14.48 -2.13
N LYS A 65 2.76 14.93 -3.24
CA LYS A 65 3.18 14.64 -4.63
C LYS A 65 3.70 13.19 -4.80
N PRO A 66 2.89 12.20 -4.42
CA PRO A 66 3.28 10.80 -4.47
C PRO A 66 3.40 10.30 -5.91
#